data_AF-A0A8I1EAH7-F1
#
_entry.id   AF-A0A8I1EAH7-F1
#
_cell.length_a   1.000
_cell.length_b   1.000
_cell.length_c   1.000
_cell.angle_alpha   90.00
_cell.angle_beta   90.00
_cell.angle_gamma   90.00
#
_symmetry.space_group_name_H-M   'P 1'
#
loop_
_entity.id
_entity.type
_entity.pdbx_description
1 polymer ?
#
loop_
_entity_poly.entity_id
_entity_poly.type
_entity_poly.pdbx_seq_one_letter_code
_entity_poly.pdbx_strand_id
1 'polypeptide(L)'
;MQAMTNKPFTEGAKYTDYKIDKSNPGQKPGMSREAGNIWSGFKQGPDGNCTTVAAIKAAMMKFGQKPTDIFKDVTANGDGWDIQMRDGFQLHLSKSELQQATQQARFMGDDAGMMTDANFLYAASAKRAHMEGNQGWGFGNDANARRSFADALVSLNDGEMLSEGLDRLGLKGLYRQSSSSELASGVLGVVAYGGHAMASIGGHVELWGGRGGQPQYGGEAYAFK
;
A
#
# COMPACT_ATOMS: atom_id res chain seq x y z
N MET A 1 4.96 -5.44 -20.13
CA MET A 1 3.98 -5.60 -19.03
C MET A 1 2.75 -6.28 -19.59
N GLN A 2 2.23 -7.30 -18.91
CA GLN A 2 1.05 -8.05 -19.29
C GLN A 2 -0.19 -7.46 -18.60
N ALA A 3 -1.25 -7.18 -19.36
CA ALA A 3 -2.55 -6.84 -18.81
C ALA A 3 -3.16 -8.04 -18.06
N MET A 4 -3.67 -7.77 -16.86
CA MET A 4 -4.24 -8.79 -15.95
C MET A 4 -5.77 -8.71 -15.84
N THR A 5 -6.38 -7.76 -16.53
CA THR A 5 -7.84 -7.64 -16.68
C THR A 5 -8.18 -7.09 -18.06
N ASN A 6 -9.40 -7.38 -18.51
CA ASN A 6 -10.02 -6.76 -19.68
C ASN A 6 -11.07 -5.71 -19.28
N LYS A 7 -11.35 -5.55 -17.98
CA LYS A 7 -12.28 -4.54 -17.48
C LYS A 7 -11.63 -3.16 -17.52
N PRO A 8 -12.41 -2.09 -17.75
CA PRO A 8 -11.91 -0.74 -17.59
C PRO A 8 -11.59 -0.47 -16.11
N PHE A 9 -10.54 0.31 -15.86
CA PHE A 9 -10.29 0.82 -14.52
C PHE A 9 -11.28 1.92 -14.15
N THR A 10 -11.71 1.91 -12.91
CA THR A 10 -12.56 2.94 -12.30
C THR A 10 -11.78 3.72 -11.26
N GLU A 11 -12.20 4.95 -10.99
CA GLU A 11 -11.60 5.80 -9.96
C GLU A 11 -11.90 5.27 -8.56
N GLY A 12 -10.86 5.26 -7.74
CA GLY A 12 -10.87 4.83 -6.36
C GLY A 12 -11.50 5.85 -5.39
N ALA A 13 -11.60 7.11 -5.82
CA ALA A 13 -12.03 8.25 -5.00
C ALA A 13 -13.44 8.13 -4.39
N LYS A 14 -14.26 7.22 -4.92
CA LYS A 14 -15.63 6.95 -4.42
C LYS A 14 -15.71 5.83 -3.39
N TYR A 15 -14.65 5.06 -3.17
CA TYR A 15 -14.65 3.89 -2.29
C TYR A 15 -14.17 4.26 -0.88
N THR A 16 -15.06 4.92 -0.12
CA THR A 16 -14.78 5.45 1.22
C THR A 16 -15.58 4.76 2.34
N ASP A 17 -16.54 3.90 2.01
CA ASP A 17 -17.39 3.19 2.99
C ASP A 17 -16.74 1.88 3.45
N TYR A 18 -15.59 1.98 4.12
CA TYR A 18 -14.94 0.81 4.70
C TYR A 18 -15.78 0.21 5.84
N LYS A 19 -15.92 -1.12 5.84
CA LYS A 19 -16.57 -1.88 6.90
C LYS A 19 -15.59 -2.92 7.39
N ILE A 20 -15.48 -3.07 8.72
CA ILE A 20 -14.63 -4.09 9.31
C ILE A 20 -15.15 -5.45 8.84
N ASP A 21 -14.28 -6.18 8.17
CA ASP A 21 -14.58 -7.52 7.67
C ASP A 21 -13.51 -8.49 8.20
N LYS A 22 -13.94 -9.45 9.02
CA LYS A 22 -13.08 -10.51 9.60
C LYS A 22 -13.34 -11.88 8.97
N SER A 23 -14.12 -11.93 7.88
CA SER A 23 -14.39 -13.17 7.15
C SER A 23 -13.17 -13.61 6.33
N ASN A 24 -13.00 -14.93 6.16
CA ASN A 24 -11.90 -15.54 5.40
C ASN A 24 -10.51 -14.98 5.76
N PRO A 25 -10.11 -15.04 7.05
CA PRO A 25 -8.87 -14.43 7.52
C PRO A 25 -7.66 -14.97 6.76
N GLY A 26 -6.79 -14.07 6.34
CA GLY A 26 -5.58 -14.37 5.61
C GLY A 26 -5.77 -14.76 4.14
N GLN A 27 -6.98 -14.59 3.60
CA GLN A 27 -7.23 -14.84 2.18
C GLN A 27 -6.45 -13.82 1.33
N LYS A 28 -5.50 -14.35 0.56
CA LYS A 28 -4.66 -13.56 -0.35
C LYS A 28 -5.40 -13.31 -1.66
N PRO A 29 -5.18 -12.15 -2.29
CA PRO A 29 -5.66 -11.92 -3.65
C PRO A 29 -5.12 -12.95 -4.65
N GLY A 30 -5.87 -13.13 -5.73
CA GLY A 30 -5.45 -13.92 -6.87
C GLY A 30 -4.23 -13.33 -7.58
N MET A 31 -3.48 -14.18 -8.31
CA MET A 31 -2.31 -13.75 -9.12
C MET A 31 -2.53 -13.97 -10.62
N SER A 32 -3.67 -14.52 -11.02
CA SER A 32 -4.03 -14.77 -12.41
C SER A 32 -4.98 -13.66 -12.89
N ARG A 33 -5.78 -13.89 -13.94
CA ARG A 33 -6.65 -12.88 -14.57
C ARG A 33 -8.07 -12.84 -14.00
N GLU A 34 -8.29 -13.49 -12.86
CA GLU A 34 -9.53 -13.45 -12.11
C GLU A 34 -9.85 -12.04 -11.60
N ALA A 35 -11.13 -11.79 -11.37
CA ALA A 35 -11.55 -10.58 -10.66
C ALA A 35 -10.93 -10.56 -9.25
N GLY A 36 -10.53 -9.38 -8.79
CA GLY A 36 -9.87 -9.22 -7.49
C GLY A 36 -8.44 -9.77 -7.44
N ASN A 37 -7.75 -9.88 -8.59
CA ASN A 37 -6.33 -10.18 -8.59
C ASN A 37 -5.49 -8.99 -8.10
N ILE A 38 -4.33 -9.28 -7.51
CA ILE A 38 -3.45 -8.27 -6.92
C ILE A 38 -2.93 -7.24 -7.92
N TRP A 39 -2.83 -7.59 -9.20
CA TRP A 39 -2.23 -6.73 -10.21
C TRP A 39 -3.17 -5.59 -10.56
N SER A 40 -4.40 -5.92 -10.96
CA SER A 40 -5.35 -4.96 -11.54
C SER A 40 -6.40 -4.44 -10.56
N GLY A 41 -6.63 -5.15 -9.44
CA GLY A 41 -7.71 -4.83 -8.50
C GLY A 41 -7.62 -3.41 -7.95
N PHE A 42 -6.40 -2.93 -7.69
CA PHE A 42 -6.08 -1.52 -7.56
C PHE A 42 -4.67 -1.23 -8.08
N LYS A 43 -4.38 0.02 -8.41
CA LYS A 43 -3.07 0.55 -8.81
C LYS A 43 -3.00 2.03 -8.48
N GLN A 44 -1.79 2.60 -8.54
CA GLN A 44 -1.65 4.05 -8.42
C GLN A 44 -2.38 4.80 -9.55
N GLY A 45 -2.80 6.03 -9.22
CA GLY A 45 -3.25 7.03 -10.15
C GLY A 45 -2.10 7.77 -10.84
N PRO A 46 -2.28 9.06 -11.21
CA PRO A 46 -1.23 9.86 -11.84
C PRO A 46 -0.08 10.27 -10.88
N ASP A 47 -0.19 9.96 -9.59
CA ASP A 47 0.69 10.48 -8.54
C ASP A 47 1.87 9.59 -8.18
N GLY A 48 2.80 10.15 -7.39
CA GLY A 48 4.03 9.53 -6.92
C GLY A 48 3.89 8.51 -5.78
N ASN A 49 2.68 8.08 -5.40
CA ASN A 49 2.46 7.12 -4.30
C ASN A 49 2.87 5.66 -4.58
N CYS A 50 3.77 5.43 -5.54
CA CYS A 50 4.24 4.11 -5.92
C CYS A 50 4.79 3.31 -4.74
N THR A 51 5.52 3.95 -3.82
CA THR A 51 6.03 3.31 -2.60
C THR A 51 4.90 2.79 -1.71
N THR A 52 3.90 3.62 -1.45
CA THR A 52 2.75 3.22 -0.64
C THR A 52 1.94 2.10 -1.33
N VAL A 53 1.73 2.18 -2.65
CA VAL A 53 1.04 1.12 -3.42
C VAL A 53 1.81 -0.19 -3.39
N ALA A 54 3.13 -0.16 -3.61
CA ALA A 54 3.99 -1.33 -3.54
C ALA A 54 3.91 -2.00 -2.16
N ALA A 55 3.99 -1.19 -1.08
CA ALA A 55 3.89 -1.69 0.29
C ALA A 55 2.52 -2.33 0.58
N ILE A 56 1.41 -1.68 0.18
CA ILE A 56 0.05 -2.22 0.34
C ILE A 56 -0.08 -3.55 -0.39
N LYS A 57 0.32 -3.63 -1.67
CA LYS A 57 0.21 -4.87 -2.45
C LYS A 57 1.04 -6.00 -1.86
N ALA A 58 2.27 -5.70 -1.44
CA ALA A 58 3.14 -6.68 -0.82
C ALA A 58 2.55 -7.17 0.53
N ALA A 59 1.98 -6.26 1.33
CA ALA A 59 1.30 -6.60 2.58
C ALA A 59 0.05 -7.48 2.33
N MET A 60 -0.77 -7.15 1.33
CA MET A 60 -1.93 -7.95 0.92
C MET A 60 -1.54 -9.39 0.54
N MET A 61 -0.42 -9.55 -0.17
CA MET A 61 0.10 -10.86 -0.55
C MET A 61 0.82 -11.60 0.59
N LYS A 62 1.31 -10.89 1.61
CA LYS A 62 1.95 -11.50 2.77
C LYS A 62 0.92 -12.02 3.76
N PHE A 63 -0.03 -11.16 4.12
CA PHE A 63 -0.92 -11.39 5.26
C PHE A 63 -2.36 -11.72 4.88
N GLY A 64 -2.86 -11.22 3.74
CA GLY A 64 -4.27 -11.26 3.33
C GLY A 64 -4.74 -9.88 2.86
N GLN A 65 -5.79 -9.82 2.04
CA GLN A 65 -6.20 -8.56 1.39
C GLN A 65 -6.64 -7.48 2.39
N LYS A 66 -7.35 -7.87 3.46
CA LYS A 66 -8.15 -6.94 4.24
C LYS A 66 -7.27 -6.18 5.25
N PRO A 67 -7.65 -4.96 5.66
CA PRO A 67 -6.95 -4.26 6.73
C PRO A 67 -6.89 -5.06 8.04
N THR A 68 -7.90 -5.90 8.30
CA THR A 68 -7.96 -6.85 9.42
C THR A 68 -6.97 -8.01 9.32
N ASP A 69 -6.47 -8.31 8.12
CA ASP A 69 -5.40 -9.29 7.89
C ASP A 69 -4.02 -8.64 8.06
N ILE A 70 -3.86 -7.39 7.65
CA ILE A 70 -2.58 -6.68 7.63
C ILE A 70 -2.24 -6.07 8.99
N PHE A 71 -3.18 -5.38 9.64
CA PHE A 71 -3.00 -4.85 10.98
C PHE A 71 -3.17 -5.93 12.04
N LYS A 72 -2.71 -5.65 13.26
CA LYS A 72 -2.88 -6.57 14.38
C LYS A 72 -4.32 -6.57 14.88
N ASP A 73 -4.97 -5.41 14.93
CA ASP A 73 -6.40 -5.30 15.18
C ASP A 73 -6.99 -4.02 14.57
N VAL A 74 -8.27 -4.07 14.23
CA VAL A 74 -9.08 -2.94 13.75
C VAL A 74 -10.45 -3.03 14.43
N THR A 75 -10.81 -2.00 15.18
CA THR A 75 -12.07 -1.93 15.94
C THR A 75 -12.80 -0.64 15.66
N ALA A 76 -14.13 -0.70 15.55
CA ALA A 76 -14.94 0.50 15.38
C ALA A 76 -14.95 1.29 16.68
N ASN A 77 -14.73 2.60 16.60
CA ASN A 77 -14.79 3.50 17.75
C ASN A 77 -15.26 4.89 17.31
N GLY A 78 -16.30 5.41 17.95
CA GLY A 78 -16.80 6.77 17.69
C GLY A 78 -17.06 7.07 16.21
N ASP A 79 -16.32 8.04 15.68
CA ASP A 79 -16.41 8.54 14.30
C ASP A 79 -15.54 7.75 13.31
N GLY A 80 -14.89 6.67 13.73
CA GLY A 80 -13.99 5.89 12.88
C GLY A 80 -13.54 4.56 13.48
N TRP A 81 -12.23 4.33 13.47
CA TRP A 81 -11.60 3.07 13.83
C TRP A 81 -10.34 3.29 14.66
N ASP A 82 -10.20 2.50 15.71
CA ASP A 82 -8.91 2.31 16.37
C ASP A 82 -8.17 1.18 15.66
N ILE A 83 -6.90 1.43 15.35
CA ILE A 83 -6.02 0.50 14.64
C ILE A 83 -4.83 0.20 15.52
N GLN A 84 -4.56 -1.09 15.75
CA GLN A 84 -3.31 -1.56 16.31
C GLN A 84 -2.47 -2.19 15.19
N MET A 85 -1.30 -1.63 14.94
CA MET A 85 -0.35 -2.13 13.95
C MET A 85 0.51 -3.29 14.51
N ARG A 86 1.17 -4.04 13.62
CA ARG A 86 1.96 -5.22 14.01
C ARG A 86 3.25 -4.89 14.73
N ASP A 87 3.81 -3.71 14.49
CA ASP A 87 4.96 -3.17 15.22
C ASP A 87 4.60 -2.52 16.56
N GLY A 88 3.31 -2.57 16.95
CA GLY A 88 2.82 -2.04 18.22
C GLY A 88 2.34 -0.59 18.17
N PHE A 89 2.52 0.11 17.04
CA PHE A 89 1.96 1.46 16.86
C PHE A 89 0.43 1.44 16.91
N GLN A 90 -0.17 2.50 17.43
CA GLN A 90 -1.62 2.64 17.54
C GLN A 90 -2.05 4.01 17.05
N LEU A 91 -3.17 4.04 16.33
CA LEU A 91 -3.78 5.28 15.86
C LEU A 91 -5.30 5.17 15.82
N HIS A 92 -5.95 6.33 15.88
CA HIS A 92 -7.35 6.47 15.54
C HIS A 92 -7.46 7.05 14.13
N LEU A 93 -8.25 6.41 13.27
CA LEU A 93 -8.56 6.89 11.92
C LEU A 93 -10.04 7.23 11.82
N SER A 94 -10.36 8.49 11.56
CA SER A 94 -11.74 8.94 11.40
C SER A 94 -12.29 8.65 9.99
N LYS A 95 -13.62 8.61 9.86
CA LYS A 95 -14.29 8.57 8.53
C LYS A 95 -13.92 9.76 7.65
N SER A 96 -13.74 10.95 8.24
CA SER A 96 -13.36 12.15 7.49
C SER A 96 -11.93 12.04 6.93
N GLU A 97 -11.00 11.50 7.71
CA GLU A 97 -9.63 11.25 7.24
C GLU A 97 -9.61 10.20 6.13
N LEU A 98 -10.40 9.12 6.25
CA LEU A 98 -10.54 8.14 5.16
C LEU A 98 -11.05 8.79 3.86
N GLN A 99 -12.05 9.67 3.95
CA GLN A 99 -12.56 10.40 2.79
C GLN A 99 -11.49 11.28 2.15
N GLN A 100 -10.78 12.09 2.94
CA GLN A 100 -9.70 12.96 2.45
C GLN A 100 -8.57 12.13 1.80
N ALA A 101 -8.18 11.04 2.46
CA ALA A 101 -7.13 10.16 1.97
C ALA A 101 -7.50 9.49 0.65
N THR A 102 -8.74 9.03 0.51
CA THR A 102 -9.25 8.40 -0.71
C THR A 102 -9.25 9.37 -1.90
N GLN A 103 -9.59 10.65 -1.66
CA GLN A 103 -9.51 11.69 -2.70
C GLN A 103 -8.06 11.97 -3.13
N GLN A 104 -7.11 11.91 -2.20
CA GLN A 104 -5.69 12.17 -2.47
C GLN A 104 -4.92 10.96 -3.01
N ALA A 105 -5.33 9.73 -2.67
CA ALA A 105 -4.69 8.50 -3.16
C ALA A 105 -4.85 8.36 -4.69
N ARG A 106 -6.00 8.81 -5.21
CA ARG A 106 -6.38 8.73 -6.63
C ARG A 106 -6.14 7.36 -7.25
N PHE A 107 -6.29 6.30 -6.46
CA PHE A 107 -6.13 4.94 -6.95
C PHE A 107 -7.10 4.68 -8.10
N MET A 108 -6.71 3.76 -8.97
CA MET A 108 -7.58 3.23 -10.01
C MET A 108 -7.58 1.71 -9.93
N GLY A 109 -8.63 1.05 -10.39
CA GLY A 109 -8.67 -0.40 -10.36
C GLY A 109 -9.96 -0.96 -10.92
N ASP A 110 -10.00 -2.29 -11.03
CA ASP A 110 -11.19 -3.02 -11.49
C ASP A 110 -11.90 -3.80 -10.38
N ASP A 111 -11.46 -3.67 -9.13
CA ASP A 111 -12.09 -4.28 -7.96
C ASP A 111 -12.43 -3.25 -6.87
N ALA A 112 -13.73 -3.04 -6.64
CA ALA A 112 -14.23 -2.06 -5.67
C ALA A 112 -13.87 -2.41 -4.22
N GLY A 113 -13.87 -3.70 -3.87
CA GLY A 113 -13.55 -4.16 -2.52
C GLY A 113 -12.07 -3.92 -2.20
N MET A 114 -11.18 -4.35 -3.10
CA MET A 114 -9.75 -4.14 -2.96
C MET A 114 -9.36 -2.66 -2.96
N MET A 115 -10.03 -1.81 -3.77
CA MET A 115 -9.81 -0.36 -3.68
C MET A 115 -10.28 0.23 -2.35
N THR A 116 -11.39 -0.25 -1.78
CA THR A 116 -11.84 0.17 -0.45
C THR A 116 -10.81 -0.20 0.62
N ASP A 117 -10.29 -1.43 0.59
CA ASP A 117 -9.24 -1.91 1.50
C ASP A 117 -7.95 -1.10 1.33
N ALA A 118 -7.51 -0.86 0.09
CA ALA A 118 -6.31 -0.10 -0.22
C ALA A 118 -6.42 1.37 0.23
N ASN A 119 -7.56 2.01 0.03
CA ASN A 119 -7.81 3.37 0.51
C ASN A 119 -7.71 3.45 2.04
N PHE A 120 -8.24 2.45 2.75
CA PHE A 120 -8.13 2.39 4.21
C PHE A 120 -6.67 2.25 4.68
N LEU A 121 -5.90 1.37 4.05
CA LEU A 121 -4.48 1.18 4.34
C LEU A 121 -3.66 2.44 4.03
N TYR A 122 -3.96 3.12 2.92
CA TYR A 122 -3.35 4.41 2.56
C TYR A 122 -3.67 5.49 3.61
N ALA A 123 -4.91 5.59 4.05
CA ALA A 123 -5.34 6.55 5.07
C ALA A 123 -4.65 6.30 6.42
N ALA A 124 -4.52 5.05 6.85
CA ALA A 124 -3.78 4.69 8.05
C ALA A 124 -2.28 5.02 7.92
N SER A 125 -1.70 4.78 6.74
CA SER A 125 -0.32 5.15 6.41
C SER A 125 -0.09 6.66 6.54
N ALA A 126 -1.00 7.47 5.97
CA ALA A 126 -0.96 8.92 6.06
C ALA A 126 -1.16 9.41 7.50
N LYS A 127 -2.03 8.76 8.27
CA LYS A 127 -2.28 9.13 9.67
C LYS A 127 -1.05 8.89 10.53
N ARG A 128 -0.33 7.79 10.31
CA ARG A 128 0.95 7.55 10.96
C ARG A 128 2.00 8.58 10.56
N ALA A 129 2.11 8.91 9.27
CA ALA A 129 2.99 9.99 8.80
C ALA A 129 2.66 11.34 9.45
N HIS A 130 1.38 11.66 9.66
CA HIS A 130 0.99 12.86 10.41
C HIS A 130 1.51 12.81 11.86
N MET A 131 1.39 11.67 12.53
CA MET A 131 1.73 11.55 13.94
C MET A 131 3.25 11.55 14.19
N GLU A 132 3.99 10.77 13.41
CA GLU A 132 5.43 10.55 13.61
C GLU A 132 6.30 11.44 12.70
N GLY A 133 5.73 11.95 11.60
CA GLY A 133 6.45 12.53 10.47
C GLY A 133 6.67 11.50 9.35
N ASN A 134 7.04 11.99 8.17
CA ASN A 134 7.60 11.15 7.12
C ASN A 134 9.10 11.43 7.07
N GLN A 135 9.93 10.38 7.03
CA GLN A 135 11.39 10.54 6.97
C GLN A 135 11.85 10.30 5.54
N GLY A 136 11.81 11.31 4.67
CA GLY A 136 12.44 11.21 3.34
C GLY A 136 13.85 11.80 3.29
N TRP A 137 14.41 11.86 2.08
CA TRP A 137 15.78 12.33 1.80
C TRP A 137 16.02 13.85 2.01
N GLY A 138 15.09 14.56 2.66
CA GLY A 138 15.20 16.00 2.91
C GLY A 138 14.84 16.89 1.71
N PHE A 139 14.36 16.30 0.60
CA PHE A 139 13.80 17.01 -0.54
C PHE A 139 12.36 16.55 -0.74
N GLY A 140 11.38 17.41 -0.45
CA GLY A 140 9.96 17.05 -0.52
C GLY A 140 9.14 17.69 0.61
N ASN A 141 7.90 17.21 0.78
CA ASN A 141 6.95 17.66 1.78
C ASN A 141 6.97 16.80 3.05
N ASP A 142 7.88 15.84 3.15
CA ASP A 142 8.01 14.93 4.30
C ASP A 142 8.14 15.66 5.65
N ALA A 143 8.95 16.72 5.68
CA ALA A 143 9.13 17.56 6.87
C ALA A 143 7.82 18.27 7.27
N ASN A 144 6.87 18.44 6.34
CA ASN A 144 5.58 19.05 6.57
C ASN A 144 4.53 18.06 7.06
N ALA A 145 4.75 16.74 6.98
CA ALA A 145 3.72 15.72 7.28
C ALA A 145 3.06 15.92 8.65
N ARG A 146 3.81 16.41 9.65
CA ARG A 146 3.31 16.63 11.01
C ARG A 146 2.45 17.88 11.18
N ARG A 147 2.43 18.78 10.19
CA ARG A 147 1.70 20.06 10.27
C ARG A 147 0.18 19.85 10.19
N SER A 148 -0.25 18.93 9.34
CA SER A 148 -1.67 18.58 9.17
C SER A 148 -1.81 17.23 8.46
N PHE A 149 -3.01 16.63 8.55
CA PHE A 149 -3.31 15.41 7.79
C PHE A 149 -3.21 15.64 6.28
N ALA A 150 -3.60 16.82 5.79
CA ALA A 150 -3.47 17.17 4.38
C ALA A 150 -2.00 17.22 3.94
N ASP A 151 -1.11 17.80 4.75
CA ASP A 151 0.33 17.82 4.47
C ASP A 151 0.92 16.40 4.46
N ALA A 152 0.46 15.52 5.36
CA ALA A 152 0.84 14.11 5.34
C ALA A 152 0.40 13.42 4.04
N LEU A 153 -0.83 13.65 3.57
CA LEU A 153 -1.30 13.12 2.29
C LEU A 153 -0.46 13.59 1.10
N VAL A 154 0.05 14.83 1.14
CA VAL A 154 0.95 15.36 0.11
C VAL A 154 2.31 14.66 0.17
N SER A 155 2.88 14.47 1.37
CA SER A 155 4.16 13.75 1.53
C SER A 155 4.12 12.29 1.05
N LEU A 156 2.94 11.67 1.06
CA LEU A 156 2.79 10.32 0.52
C LEU A 156 2.84 10.25 -1.01
N ASN A 157 2.70 11.38 -1.68
CA ASN A 157 2.54 11.49 -3.12
C ASN A 157 3.76 12.10 -3.83
N ASP A 158 4.85 12.42 -3.12
CA ASP A 158 6.01 13.16 -3.67
C ASP A 158 7.31 12.35 -3.81
N GLY A 159 7.25 11.04 -3.60
CA GLY A 159 8.34 10.08 -3.83
C GLY A 159 9.10 9.75 -2.55
N GLU A 160 9.06 8.47 -2.16
CA GLU A 160 9.42 8.02 -0.81
C GLU A 160 10.46 6.88 -0.86
N MET A 161 11.27 6.69 0.19
CA MET A 161 12.08 5.46 0.32
C MET A 161 11.18 4.23 0.47
N LEU A 162 11.57 3.09 -0.10
CA LEU A 162 10.76 1.87 -0.07
C LEU A 162 10.35 1.43 1.33
N SER A 163 11.28 1.55 2.30
CA SER A 163 11.07 1.15 3.68
C SER A 163 9.99 1.98 4.37
N GLU A 164 9.80 3.25 3.98
CA GLU A 164 8.81 4.14 4.60
C GLU A 164 7.38 3.62 4.42
N GLY A 165 7.05 3.09 3.25
CA GLY A 165 5.71 2.51 3.01
C GLY A 165 5.44 1.28 3.88
N LEU A 166 6.45 0.42 4.08
CA LEU A 166 6.33 -0.75 4.94
C LEU A 166 6.24 -0.36 6.43
N ASP A 167 7.05 0.61 6.84
CA ASP A 167 7.06 1.11 8.21
C ASP A 167 5.75 1.83 8.55
N ARG A 168 5.19 2.66 7.66
CA ARG A 168 3.92 3.34 7.89
C ARG A 168 2.71 2.39 7.96
N LEU A 169 2.80 1.22 7.31
CA LEU A 169 1.84 0.12 7.50
C LEU A 169 2.10 -0.71 8.78
N GLY A 170 3.12 -0.35 9.55
CA GLY A 170 3.47 -1.00 10.82
C GLY A 170 4.04 -2.39 10.67
N LEU A 171 4.83 -2.59 9.62
CA LEU A 171 5.47 -3.85 9.29
C LEU A 171 6.94 -3.90 9.71
N LYS A 172 7.40 -2.89 10.46
CA LYS A 172 8.77 -2.83 10.99
C LYS A 172 9.13 -4.11 11.74
N GLY A 173 10.28 -4.68 11.41
CA GLY A 173 10.74 -5.95 11.96
C GLY A 173 10.20 -7.21 11.26
N LEU A 174 9.21 -7.09 10.36
CA LEU A 174 8.66 -8.21 9.58
C LEU A 174 9.26 -8.34 8.17
N TYR A 175 10.09 -7.39 7.78
CA TYR A 175 10.86 -7.41 6.54
C TYR A 175 12.35 -7.22 6.81
N ARG A 176 13.17 -7.50 5.80
CA ARG A 176 14.62 -7.29 5.82
C ARG A 176 15.09 -6.75 4.48
N GLN A 177 16.26 -6.12 4.47
CA GLN A 177 16.93 -5.78 3.22
C GLN A 177 17.18 -7.06 2.40
N SER A 178 17.06 -6.93 1.09
CA SER A 178 17.13 -8.01 0.12
C SER A 178 17.84 -7.52 -1.15
N SER A 179 17.71 -8.26 -2.25
CA SER A 179 18.24 -7.91 -3.56
C SER A 179 17.21 -8.18 -4.65
N SER A 180 17.33 -7.49 -5.79
CA SER A 180 16.49 -7.77 -6.95
C SER A 180 16.58 -9.23 -7.41
N SER A 181 17.73 -9.89 -7.27
CA SER A 181 17.92 -11.29 -7.62
C SER A 181 17.10 -12.23 -6.74
N GLU A 182 17.09 -11.99 -5.43
CA GLU A 182 16.27 -12.77 -4.51
C GLU A 182 14.78 -12.61 -4.81
N LEU A 183 14.33 -11.38 -5.04
CA LEU A 183 12.94 -11.12 -5.42
C LEU A 183 12.58 -11.76 -6.77
N ALA A 184 13.48 -11.71 -7.76
CA ALA A 184 13.32 -12.37 -9.05
C ALA A 184 13.21 -13.90 -8.95
N SER A 185 13.76 -14.50 -7.89
CA SER A 185 13.62 -15.94 -7.61
C SER A 185 12.24 -16.34 -7.08
N GLY A 186 11.37 -15.36 -6.76
CA GLY A 186 10.00 -15.61 -6.30
C GLY A 186 9.70 -15.11 -4.88
N VAL A 187 10.71 -14.62 -4.16
CA VAL A 187 10.53 -14.11 -2.80
C VAL A 187 9.67 -12.84 -2.83
N LEU A 188 8.65 -12.78 -1.96
CA LEU A 188 7.73 -11.65 -1.87
C LEU A 188 8.42 -10.45 -1.21
N GLY A 189 8.27 -9.28 -1.83
CA GLY A 189 8.84 -8.06 -1.31
C GLY A 189 8.50 -6.82 -2.13
N VAL A 190 9.32 -5.79 -1.98
CA VAL A 190 9.24 -4.54 -2.73
C VAL A 190 10.61 -4.20 -3.31
N VAL A 191 10.63 -3.57 -4.48
CA VAL A 191 11.85 -3.19 -5.21
C VAL A 191 11.66 -1.83 -5.87
N ALA A 192 12.73 -1.05 -5.97
CA ALA A 192 12.69 0.25 -6.63
C ALA A 192 13.89 0.44 -7.54
N TYR A 193 13.62 0.79 -8.79
CA TYR A 193 14.62 1.15 -9.79
C TYR A 193 13.98 2.06 -10.82
N GLY A 194 14.78 2.85 -11.53
CA GLY A 194 14.27 3.75 -12.57
C GLY A 194 13.27 4.80 -12.07
N GLY A 195 13.38 5.22 -10.81
CA GLY A 195 12.48 6.20 -10.19
C GLY A 195 11.08 5.68 -9.83
N HIS A 196 10.91 4.35 -9.74
CA HIS A 196 9.62 3.73 -9.44
C HIS A 196 9.77 2.61 -8.41
N ALA A 197 8.87 2.57 -7.43
CA ALA A 197 8.75 1.50 -6.45
C ALA A 197 7.62 0.53 -6.84
N MET A 198 7.88 -0.77 -6.72
CA MET A 198 6.99 -1.84 -7.18
C MET A 198 6.94 -2.97 -6.14
N ALA A 199 5.78 -3.61 -6.00
CA ALA A 199 5.71 -4.91 -5.32
C ALA A 199 6.34 -5.98 -6.23
N SER A 200 7.15 -6.88 -5.67
CA SER A 200 7.61 -8.08 -6.37
C SER A 200 6.87 -9.31 -5.85
N ILE A 201 6.10 -9.93 -6.73
CA ILE A 201 5.16 -11.01 -6.41
C ILE A 201 5.44 -12.18 -7.37
N GLY A 202 5.85 -13.34 -6.84
CA GLY A 202 6.14 -14.52 -7.66
C GLY A 202 7.19 -14.26 -8.74
N GLY A 203 8.22 -13.46 -8.42
CA GLY A 203 9.31 -13.15 -9.34
C GLY A 203 8.99 -12.08 -10.38
N HIS A 204 7.83 -11.43 -10.30
CA HIS A 204 7.41 -10.38 -11.23
C HIS A 204 7.10 -9.08 -10.50
N VAL A 205 7.43 -7.95 -11.10
CA VAL A 205 7.06 -6.64 -10.54
C VAL A 205 5.62 -6.29 -10.89
N GLU A 206 4.90 -5.68 -9.96
CA GLU A 206 3.63 -5.01 -10.27
C GLU A 206 3.94 -3.68 -10.93
N LEU A 207 3.41 -3.48 -12.14
CA LEU A 207 3.61 -2.26 -12.92
C LEU A 207 2.25 -1.72 -13.32
N TRP A 208 1.85 -0.58 -12.78
CA TRP A 208 0.72 0.22 -13.27
C TRP A 208 -0.60 -0.55 -13.50
N GLY A 209 -0.92 -1.53 -12.65
CA GLY A 209 -2.11 -2.37 -12.77
C GLY A 209 -1.91 -3.69 -13.54
N GLY A 210 -0.67 -3.99 -13.95
CA GLY A 210 -0.31 -5.15 -14.74
C GLY A 210 0.85 -5.95 -14.16
N ARG A 211 1.08 -7.13 -14.74
CA ARG A 211 2.20 -7.99 -14.38
C ARG A 211 3.41 -7.64 -15.24
N GLY A 212 4.44 -7.09 -14.61
CA GLY A 212 5.71 -6.74 -15.24
C GLY A 212 6.61 -7.94 -15.50
N GLY A 213 7.86 -7.65 -15.85
CA GLY A 213 8.92 -8.66 -15.95
C GLY A 213 9.54 -8.95 -14.58
N GLN A 214 10.71 -9.58 -14.59
CA GLN A 214 11.49 -9.80 -13.36
C GLN A 214 12.05 -8.49 -12.80
N PRO A 215 12.21 -8.36 -11.47
CA PRO A 215 12.96 -7.28 -10.83
C PRO A 215 14.34 -7.08 -11.46
N GLN A 216 14.70 -5.83 -11.73
CA GLN A 216 15.97 -5.47 -12.36
C GLN A 216 17.06 -5.18 -11.32
N TYR A 217 18.31 -5.46 -11.67
CA TYR A 217 19.47 -5.19 -10.83
C TYR A 217 19.68 -3.68 -10.57
N GLY A 218 20.29 -3.36 -9.43
CA GLY A 218 20.72 -2.00 -9.09
C GLY A 218 19.70 -1.17 -8.30
N GLY A 219 18.57 -1.76 -7.92
CA GLY A 219 17.54 -1.14 -7.11
C GLY A 219 17.64 -1.44 -5.61
N GLU A 220 17.07 -0.56 -4.78
CA GLU A 220 16.79 -0.89 -3.39
C GLU A 220 15.72 -1.99 -3.33
N ALA A 221 15.87 -2.94 -2.42
CA ALA A 221 15.00 -4.11 -2.32
C ALA A 221 14.82 -4.56 -0.87
N TYR A 222 13.58 -4.89 -0.51
CA TYR A 222 13.23 -5.48 0.77
C TYR A 222 12.35 -6.71 0.54
N ALA A 223 12.59 -7.75 1.34
CA ALA A 223 11.80 -8.98 1.34
C ALA A 223 11.15 -9.19 2.70
N PHE A 224 9.96 -9.78 2.72
CA PHE A 224 9.38 -10.24 3.98
C PHE A 224 10.19 -11.39 4.58
N LYS A 225 10.28 -11.43 5.91
CA LYS A 225 10.87 -12.53 6.68
C LYS A 225 10.00 -13.78 6.69
#